data_AF-A0A1F4Q4L7-F1
#
_entry.id   AF-A0A1F4Q4L7-F1
#
_cell.length_a   1.000
_cell.length_b   1.000
_cell.length_c   1.000
_cell.angle_alpha   90.00
_cell.angle_beta   90.00
_cell.angle_gamma   90.00
#
_symmetry.space_group_name_H-M   'P 1'
#
loop_
_entity.id
_entity.type
_entity.pdbx_description
1 polymer ?
#
loop_
_entity_poly.entity_id
_entity_poly.type
_entity_poly.pdbx_seq_one_letter_code
_entity_poly.pdbx_strand_id
1 'polypeptide(L)'
;MKIKLKIIPKYTGCETLEEAIKNRQAKELLWLEILLNDGINWQKKAPKAQFKKARIWFTHFKTLITGLTHRRALKPISGKLDYRDHRKFLEGLYFAAA
;
A
#
# COMPACT_ATOMS: atom_id res chain seq x y z
N MET A 1 -14.38 14.64 -2.67
CA MET A 1 -14.52 13.17 -2.76
C MET A 1 -13.69 12.54 -1.65
N LYS A 2 -14.30 11.84 -0.68
CA LYS A 2 -13.58 11.17 0.41
C LYS A 2 -12.73 10.04 -0.18
N ILE A 3 -11.45 10.01 0.18
CA ILE A 3 -10.52 8.98 -0.27
C ILE A 3 -10.83 7.72 0.53
N LYS A 4 -11.37 6.69 -0.12
CA LYS A 4 -11.71 5.43 0.56
C LYS A 4 -10.50 4.51 0.62
N LEU A 5 -10.07 4.19 1.83
CA LEU A 5 -9.07 3.17 2.10
C LEU A 5 -9.70 1.76 2.00
N LYS A 6 -8.91 0.75 1.63
CA LYS A 6 -9.38 -0.64 1.43
C LYS A 6 -8.75 -1.63 2.41
N ILE A 7 -7.47 -1.45 2.71
CA ILE A 7 -6.62 -2.31 3.52
C ILE A 7 -6.55 -1.80 4.96
N ILE A 8 -6.17 -0.54 5.18
CA ILE A 8 -6.00 0.05 6.52
C ILE A 8 -7.23 -0.09 7.41
N PRO A 9 -8.48 0.14 6.93
CA PRO A 9 -9.66 0.02 7.78
C PRO A 9 -9.78 -1.37 8.42
N LYS A 10 -9.32 -2.43 7.73
CA LYS A 10 -9.35 -3.81 8.24
C LYS A 10 -8.39 -4.04 9.39
N TYR A 11 -7.34 -3.24 9.51
CA TYR A 11 -6.34 -3.34 10.57
C TYR A 11 -6.60 -2.40 11.75
N THR A 12 -7.04 -1.17 11.47
CA THR A 12 -7.06 -0.11 12.49
C THR A 12 -8.39 0.63 12.60
N GLY A 13 -9.37 0.33 11.74
CA GLY A 13 -10.64 1.05 11.67
C GLY A 13 -10.55 2.46 11.08
N CYS A 14 -9.37 2.95 10.68
CA CYS A 14 -9.25 4.26 10.02
C CYS A 14 -9.79 4.18 8.60
N GLU A 15 -10.78 5.02 8.26
CA GLU A 15 -11.47 4.95 6.95
C GLU A 15 -10.89 5.91 5.92
N THR A 16 -10.29 7.00 6.40
CA THR A 16 -9.79 8.10 5.56
C THR A 16 -8.27 8.22 5.59
N LEU A 17 -7.70 8.77 4.52
CA LEU A 17 -6.26 9.02 4.43
C LEU A 17 -5.79 10.00 5.53
N GLU A 18 -6.62 11.00 5.82
CA GLU A 18 -6.33 12.03 6.82
C GLU A 18 -6.22 11.42 8.22
N GLU A 19 -7.12 10.48 8.58
CA GLU A 19 -7.02 9.70 9.80
C GLU A 19 -5.78 8.82 9.81
N ALA A 20 -5.53 8.10 8.71
CA ALA A 20 -4.43 7.16 8.61
C ALA A 20 -3.05 7.83 8.75
N ILE A 21 -2.89 9.08 8.28
CA ILE A 21 -1.65 9.83 8.42
C ILE A 21 -1.41 10.28 9.87
N LYS A 22 -2.48 10.58 10.62
CA LYS A 22 -2.39 11.02 12.03
C LYS A 22 -2.21 9.85 12.99
N ASN A 23 -2.72 8.67 12.64
CA ASN A 23 -2.56 7.46 13.45
C ASN A 23 -1.23 6.75 13.13
N ARG A 24 -0.39 6.55 14.16
CA ARG A 24 0.94 5.92 14.00
C ARG A 24 0.88 4.53 13.36
N GLN A 25 -0.04 3.67 13.80
CA GLN A 25 -0.16 2.31 13.32
C GLN A 25 -0.68 2.27 11.87
N ALA A 26 -1.70 3.06 11.56
CA ALA A 26 -2.24 3.16 10.20
C ALA A 26 -1.20 3.72 9.22
N LYS A 27 -0.41 4.72 9.65
CA LYS A 27 0.66 5.30 8.84
C LYS A 27 1.73 4.28 8.45
N GLU A 28 2.08 3.37 9.35
CA GLU A 28 3.01 2.27 9.05
C GLU A 28 2.44 1.24 8.06
N LEU A 29 1.12 1.22 7.84
CA LEU A 29 0.44 0.34 6.90
C LEU A 29 0.11 1.02 5.55
N LEU A 30 0.28 2.35 5.42
CA LEU A 30 -0.01 3.09 4.19
C LEU A 30 0.74 2.58 2.96
N TRP A 31 1.90 1.95 3.12
CA TRP A 31 2.58 1.35 1.98
C TRP A 31 1.78 0.21 1.34
N LEU A 32 0.93 -0.52 2.09
CA LEU A 32 0.03 -1.55 1.54
C LEU A 32 -1.10 -0.92 0.71
N GLU A 33 -1.69 0.17 1.19
CA GLU A 33 -2.69 0.94 0.43
C GLU A 33 -2.10 1.46 -0.88
N ILE A 34 -0.92 2.04 -0.83
CA ILE A 34 -0.22 2.52 -2.03
C ILE A 34 0.08 1.37 -3.01
N LEU A 35 0.36 0.18 -2.47
CA LEU A 35 0.71 -0.99 -3.24
C LEU A 35 -0.49 -1.64 -3.92
N LEU A 36 -1.65 -1.65 -3.27
CA LEU A 36 -2.79 -2.51 -3.63
C LEU A 36 -4.08 -1.75 -3.95
N ASN A 37 -4.16 -0.45 -3.69
CA ASN A 37 -5.33 0.38 -3.96
C ASN A 37 -5.04 1.42 -5.06
N ASP A 38 -5.36 1.11 -6.32
CA ASP A 38 -5.07 2.02 -7.46
C ASP A 38 -6.09 3.16 -7.63
N GLY A 39 -7.08 3.28 -6.74
CA GLY A 39 -8.12 4.32 -6.82
C GLY A 39 -7.65 5.72 -6.41
N ILE A 40 -6.39 5.88 -5.99
CA ILE A 40 -5.88 7.09 -5.37
C ILE A 40 -4.60 7.52 -6.07
N ASN A 41 -4.48 8.82 -6.36
CA ASN A 41 -3.22 9.39 -6.87
C ASN A 41 -2.18 9.47 -5.74
N TRP A 42 -1.60 8.32 -5.40
CA TRP A 42 -0.64 8.18 -4.30
C TRP A 42 0.62 8.99 -4.50
N GLN A 43 1.04 9.24 -5.75
CA GLN A 43 2.23 10.06 -6.02
C GLN A 43 2.09 11.47 -5.44
N LYS A 44 0.87 12.03 -5.40
CA LYS A 44 0.60 13.36 -4.83
C LYS A 44 0.23 13.32 -3.35
N LYS A 45 -0.33 12.21 -2.87
CA LYS A 45 -0.99 12.14 -1.54
C LYS A 45 -0.23 11.33 -0.50
N ALA A 46 0.65 10.42 -0.91
CA ALA A 46 1.35 9.54 0.02
C ALA A 46 2.54 10.24 0.69
N PRO A 47 2.80 9.96 1.98
CA PRO A 47 4.08 10.31 2.57
C PRO A 47 5.24 9.61 1.82
N LYS A 48 6.36 10.33 1.63
CA LYS A 48 7.48 9.90 0.78
C LYS A 48 8.06 8.52 1.18
N ALA A 49 8.17 8.23 2.48
CA ALA A 49 8.75 6.99 2.97
C ALA A 49 7.88 5.77 2.61
N GLN A 50 6.58 5.85 2.85
CA GLN A 50 5.61 4.80 2.54
C GLN A 50 5.47 4.61 1.03
N PHE A 51 5.51 5.69 0.25
CA PHE A 51 5.52 5.62 -1.21
C PHE A 51 6.78 4.92 -1.75
N LYS A 52 7.96 5.27 -1.20
CA LYS A 52 9.22 4.60 -1.55
C LYS A 52 9.17 3.11 -1.22
N LYS A 53 8.70 2.75 -0.02
CA LYS A 53 8.55 1.36 0.41
C LYS A 53 7.63 0.58 -0.54
N ALA A 54 6.45 1.11 -0.84
CA ALA A 54 5.52 0.49 -1.78
C ALA A 54 6.15 0.28 -3.18
N ARG A 55 6.95 1.23 -3.68
CA ARG A 55 7.66 1.06 -4.96
C ARG A 55 8.72 -0.05 -4.93
N ILE A 56 9.44 -0.21 -3.82
CA ILE A 56 10.40 -1.31 -3.65
C ILE A 56 9.67 -2.65 -3.68
N TRP A 57 8.60 -2.79 -2.89
CA TRP A 57 7.76 -4.00 -2.88
C TRP A 57 7.15 -4.28 -4.26
N PHE A 58 6.63 -3.26 -4.93
CA PHE A 58 6.11 -3.39 -6.30
C PHE A 58 7.15 -3.88 -7.28
N THR A 59 8.39 -3.40 -7.17
CA THR A 59 9.47 -3.82 -8.09
C THR A 59 9.81 -5.30 -7.92
N HIS A 60 9.86 -5.80 -6.69
CA HIS A 60 10.16 -7.21 -6.41
C HIS A 60 9.02 -8.16 -6.76
N PHE A 61 7.77 -7.73 -6.53
CA PHE A 61 6.58 -8.57 -6.70
C PHE A 61 5.69 -8.09 -7.85
N LYS A 62 6.28 -7.45 -8.87
CA LYS A 62 5.54 -6.77 -9.96
C LYS A 62 4.49 -7.68 -10.58
N THR A 63 4.91 -8.83 -11.09
CA THR A 63 4.05 -9.77 -11.81
C THR A 63 2.86 -10.23 -10.95
N LEU A 64 3.12 -10.59 -9.70
CA LEU A 64 2.10 -11.02 -8.74
C LEU A 64 1.09 -9.89 -8.49
N ILE A 65 1.57 -8.69 -8.18
CA ILE A 65 0.70 -7.55 -7.85
C ILE A 65 -0.12 -7.12 -9.07
N THR A 66 0.49 -7.02 -10.26
CA THR A 66 -0.23 -6.64 -11.47
C THR A 66 -1.26 -7.69 -11.88
N GLY A 67 -0.95 -8.97 -11.68
CA GLY A 67 -1.90 -10.07 -11.96
C GLY A 67 -3.11 -10.07 -11.02
N LEU A 68 -2.90 -9.76 -9.74
CA LEU A 68 -3.98 -9.81 -8.73
C LEU A 68 -4.82 -8.52 -8.65
N THR A 69 -4.20 -7.36 -8.81
CA THR A 69 -4.87 -6.07 -8.52
C THR A 69 -5.24 -5.29 -9.78
N HIS A 70 -4.78 -5.72 -10.96
CA HIS A 70 -4.89 -4.99 -12.23
C HIS A 70 -4.44 -3.51 -12.16
N ARG A 71 -3.66 -3.16 -11.14
CA ARG A 71 -3.23 -1.79 -10.91
C ARG A 71 -2.32 -1.29 -12.03
N ARG A 72 -2.29 0.03 -12.21
CA ARG A 72 -1.22 0.67 -12.99
C ARG A 72 0.13 0.46 -12.32
N ALA A 73 1.12 0.17 -13.16
CA ALA A 73 2.46 -0.09 -12.68
C ALA A 73 3.07 1.15 -12.01
N LEU A 74 3.64 0.97 -10.82
CA LEU A 74 4.49 1.99 -10.23
C LEU A 74 5.82 2.06 -10.97
N LYS A 75 6.42 3.26 -11.03
CA LYS A 75 7.78 3.40 -11.54
C LYS A 75 8.73 2.51 -10.72
N PRO A 76 9.49 1.59 -11.35
CA PRO A 76 10.37 0.69 -10.63
C PRO A 76 11.46 1.47 -9.87
N ILE A 77 11.97 0.88 -8.80
CA ILE A 77 13.10 1.40 -8.02
C ILE A 77 13.86 0.26 -7.36
N SER A 78 15.18 0.38 -7.28
CA SER A 78 16.01 -0.54 -6.50
C SER A 78 15.90 -0.26 -5.00
N GLY A 79 16.00 -1.32 -4.19
CA GLY A 79 15.99 -1.21 -2.73
C GLY A 79 15.94 -2.59 -2.08
N LYS A 80 16.33 -2.68 -0.81
CA LYS A 80 16.22 -3.93 -0.05
C LYS A 80 14.80 -4.09 0.51
N LEU A 81 14.28 -5.31 0.45
CA LEU A 81 13.05 -5.66 1.17
C LEU A 81 13.36 -5.86 2.66
N ASP A 82 12.43 -5.41 3.50
CA ASP A 82 12.40 -5.81 4.91
C ASP A 82 11.43 -6.98 5.04
N TYR A 83 11.97 -8.20 5.15
CA TYR A 83 11.16 -9.41 5.22
C TYR A 83 10.29 -9.51 6.47
N ARG A 84 10.53 -8.68 7.50
CA ARG A 84 9.64 -8.60 8.68
C ARG A 84 8.22 -8.16 8.30
N ASP A 85 8.06 -7.46 7.17
CA ASP A 85 6.76 -7.05 6.65
C ASP A 85 6.14 -8.04 5.65
N HIS A 86 6.80 -9.17 5.38
CA HIS A 86 6.31 -10.17 4.43
C HIS A 86 4.94 -10.75 4.81
N ARG A 87 4.72 -11.02 6.10
CA ARG A 87 3.40 -11.47 6.56
C ARG A 87 2.30 -10.45 6.25
N LYS A 88 2.55 -9.16 6.54
CA LYS A 88 1.58 -8.08 6.27
C LYS A 88 1.35 -7.88 4.77
N PHE A 89 2.37 -8.11 3.95
CA PHE A 89 2.22 -8.09 2.49
C PHE A 89 1.21 -9.14 2.02
N LEU A 90 1.37 -10.39 2.47
CA LEU A 90 0.48 -11.49 2.10
C LEU A 90 -0.95 -11.25 2.59
N GLU A 91 -1.12 -10.80 3.84
CA GLU A 91 -2.44 -10.43 4.38
C GLU A 91 -3.07 -9.28 3.58
N GLY A 92 -2.28 -8.26 3.21
CA GLY A 92 -2.74 -7.17 2.36
C GLY A 92 -3.20 -7.65 0.99
N LEU A 93 -2.46 -8.58 0.36
CA LEU A 93 -2.87 -9.20 -0.90
C LEU A 93 -4.20 -9.94 -0.76
N TYR A 94 -4.37 -10.70 0.32
CA TYR A 94 -5.63 -11.39 0.60
C TYR A 94 -6.80 -10.41 0.70
N PHE A 95 -6.63 -9.29 1.42
CA PHE A 95 -7.66 -8.26 1.51
C PHE A 95 -7.93 -7.52 0.20
N ALA A 96 -6.95 -7.46 -0.70
CA ALA A 96 -7.12 -6.81 -2.01
C ALA A 96 -7.78 -7.73 -3.05
N ALA A 97 -7.64 -9.05 -2.90
CA ALA A 97 -8.19 -10.06 -3.79
C ALA A 97 -9.59 -10.54 -3.36
N ALA A 98 -9.98 -10.31 -2.10
CA ALA A 98 -11.30 -10.58 -1.55
C ALA A 98 -12.33 -9.49 -1.94
#